data_AF-A0A6M8W3J9-F1
#
_entry.id   AF-A0A6M8W3J9-F1
#
_cell.length_a   1.000
_cell.length_b   1.000
_cell.length_c   1.000
_cell.angle_alpha   90.00
_cell.angle_beta   90.00
_cell.angle_gamma   90.00
#
_symmetry.space_group_name_H-M   'P 1'
#
loop_
_entity.id
_entity.type
_entity.pdbx_description
1 polymer ?
#
loop_
_entity_poly.entity_id
_entity_poly.type
_entity_poly.pdbx_seq_one_letter_code
_entity_poly.pdbx_strand_id
1 'polypeptide(L)'
;MTTEEARLVELLQTADRLEAFQFCGPSDDPDEQIAVVYGYKHLAKRFVGLARRLRNEHVQEGISVLTLDIETVYDVYDLHADLQLLIDDVRHLATNPGDGDLELTNAMFVDRALISDLRLHATGPFDLSKVAQLCDEMNSAFARGHYLSCTLLLRTLLNHVPPVFGQSTFAQVVGQSPRSVKELLRPLEEFARDIADHQTHCMVRHKECLPTLAQVDPFRASVEILLQELVVRCAWDLSSDSP
;
A
#
# COMPACT_ATOMS: atom_id res chain seq x y z
N MET A 1 -17.19 -10.50 10.21
CA MET A 1 -16.94 -9.41 9.26
C MET A 1 -15.56 -9.63 8.69
N THR A 2 -15.46 -9.91 7.39
CA THR A 2 -14.16 -10.10 6.72
C THR A 2 -13.43 -8.75 6.65
N THR A 3 -12.10 -8.77 6.49
CA THR A 3 -11.30 -7.56 6.31
C THR A 3 -11.75 -6.72 5.11
N GLU A 4 -12.35 -7.39 4.13
CA GLU A 4 -12.92 -6.81 2.92
C GLU A 4 -14.22 -6.06 3.18
N GLU A 5 -15.18 -6.69 3.86
CA GLU A 5 -16.43 -6.07 4.30
C GLU A 5 -16.15 -4.82 5.15
N ALA A 6 -15.18 -4.89 6.07
CA ALA A 6 -14.81 -3.76 6.91
C ALA A 6 -14.30 -2.54 6.11
N ARG A 7 -13.59 -2.79 5.00
CA ARG A 7 -13.04 -1.74 4.13
C ARG A 7 -14.10 -1.13 3.24
N LEU A 8 -15.01 -1.95 2.70
CA LEU A 8 -16.15 -1.45 1.95
C LEU A 8 -17.02 -0.55 2.84
N VAL A 9 -17.25 -0.98 4.08
CA VAL A 9 -17.93 -0.15 5.09
C VAL A 9 -17.19 1.17 5.33
N GLU A 10 -15.86 1.16 5.49
CA GLU A 10 -15.08 2.39 5.66
C GLU A 10 -15.17 3.32 4.43
N LEU A 11 -15.12 2.77 3.22
CA LEU A 11 -15.25 3.51 1.97
C LEU A 11 -16.62 4.18 1.88
N LEU A 12 -17.69 3.43 2.13
CA LEU A 12 -19.07 3.93 2.11
C LEU A 12 -19.31 4.97 3.21
N GLN A 13 -18.81 4.75 4.43
CA GLN A 13 -18.88 5.76 5.50
C GLN A 13 -18.13 7.04 5.14
N THR A 14 -17.03 6.94 4.40
CA THR A 14 -16.30 8.13 3.93
C THR A 14 -17.10 8.85 2.84
N ALA A 15 -17.79 8.11 1.96
CA ALA A 15 -18.73 8.69 0.99
C ALA A 15 -19.88 9.43 1.70
N ASP A 16 -20.51 8.81 2.71
CA ASP A 16 -21.58 9.44 3.49
C ASP A 16 -21.12 10.76 4.12
N ARG A 17 -19.86 10.82 4.58
CA ARG A 17 -19.27 12.04 5.15
C ARG A 17 -18.98 13.12 4.11
N LEU A 18 -18.68 12.74 2.86
CA LEU A 18 -18.49 13.70 1.77
C LEU A 18 -19.82 14.32 1.35
N GLU A 19 -20.87 13.50 1.26
CA GLU A 19 -22.24 13.97 0.95
C GLU A 19 -22.82 14.84 2.05
N ALA A 20 -22.58 14.48 3.31
CA ALA A 20 -23.02 15.25 4.47
C ALA A 20 -22.09 16.43 4.79
N PHE A 21 -21.09 16.73 3.96
CA PHE A 21 -20.15 17.79 4.24
C PHE A 21 -20.83 19.16 4.23
N GLN A 22 -20.53 19.99 5.21
CA GLN A 22 -21.07 21.34 5.31
C GLN A 22 -20.21 22.30 4.50
N PHE A 23 -20.83 22.93 3.49
CA PHE A 23 -20.19 23.94 2.67
C PHE A 23 -20.42 25.34 3.22
N CYS A 24 -19.52 26.25 2.86
CA CYS A 24 -19.72 27.68 2.95
C CYS A 24 -19.79 28.27 1.54
N GLY A 25 -20.40 29.43 1.41
CA GLY A 25 -20.43 30.22 0.18
C GLY A 25 -19.22 31.13 0.02
N PRO A 26 -19.01 31.67 -1.18
CA PRO A 26 -17.89 32.56 -1.47
C PRO A 26 -17.99 33.94 -0.78
N SER A 27 -19.13 34.24 -0.17
CA SER A 27 -19.37 35.47 0.61
C SER A 27 -19.16 35.28 2.12
N ASP A 28 -18.89 34.06 2.56
CA ASP A 28 -18.63 33.76 3.97
C ASP A 28 -17.21 34.16 4.38
N ASP A 29 -16.93 34.08 5.67
CA ASP A 29 -15.66 34.53 6.25
C ASP A 29 -14.45 33.78 5.65
N PRO A 30 -13.33 34.46 5.34
CA PRO A 30 -12.15 33.82 4.75
C PRO A 30 -11.61 32.64 5.57
N ASP A 31 -11.68 32.68 6.90
CA ASP A 31 -11.22 31.58 7.75
C ASP A 31 -12.15 30.37 7.64
N GLU A 32 -13.46 30.61 7.49
CA GLU A 32 -14.46 29.57 7.24
C GLU A 32 -14.25 28.91 5.87
N GLN A 33 -13.98 29.73 4.84
CA GLN A 33 -13.63 29.25 3.51
C GLN A 33 -12.39 28.35 3.54
N ILE A 34 -11.34 28.78 4.22
CA ILE A 34 -10.12 27.98 4.42
C ILE A 34 -10.45 26.66 5.12
N ALA A 35 -11.22 26.70 6.21
CA ALA A 35 -11.59 25.49 6.95
C ALA A 35 -12.35 24.47 6.07
N VAL A 36 -13.29 24.95 5.26
CA VAL A 36 -14.04 24.14 4.29
C VAL A 36 -13.12 23.52 3.25
N VAL A 37 -12.23 24.31 2.64
CA VAL A 37 -11.29 23.82 1.62
C VAL A 37 -10.40 22.72 2.18
N TYR A 38 -9.73 22.94 3.32
CA TYR A 38 -8.84 21.93 3.89
C TYR A 38 -9.59 20.71 4.41
N GLY A 39 -10.74 20.91 5.06
CA GLY A 39 -11.59 19.84 5.58
C GLY A 39 -12.09 18.93 4.47
N TYR A 40 -12.59 19.51 3.38
CA TYR A 40 -13.09 18.78 2.23
C TYR A 40 -11.95 18.07 1.49
N LYS A 41 -10.84 18.76 1.22
CA LYS A 41 -9.63 18.19 0.59
C LYS A 41 -9.14 16.95 1.33
N HIS A 42 -9.15 16.98 2.65
CA HIS A 42 -8.75 15.84 3.47
C HIS A 42 -9.70 14.64 3.30
N LEU A 43 -11.02 14.86 3.33
CA LEU A 43 -12.01 13.80 3.13
C LEU A 43 -11.95 13.22 1.72
N ALA A 44 -11.85 14.08 0.70
CA ALA A 44 -11.76 13.69 -0.70
C ALA A 44 -10.52 12.80 -0.95
N LYS A 45 -9.35 13.22 -0.45
CA LYS A 45 -8.12 12.41 -0.53
C LYS A 45 -8.28 11.04 0.13
N ARG A 46 -8.95 10.98 1.28
CA ARG A 46 -9.22 9.71 1.98
C ARG A 46 -10.13 8.81 1.14
N PHE A 47 -11.24 9.33 0.64
CA PHE A 47 -12.17 8.57 -0.20
C PHE A 47 -11.49 8.02 -1.45
N VAL A 48 -10.82 8.88 -2.23
CA VAL A 48 -10.11 8.48 -3.45
C VAL A 48 -9.02 7.44 -3.13
N GLY A 49 -8.28 7.61 -2.03
CA GLY A 49 -7.29 6.62 -1.60
C GLY A 49 -7.88 5.24 -1.30
N LEU A 50 -9.09 5.19 -0.74
CA LEU A 50 -9.82 3.93 -0.51
C LEU A 50 -10.37 3.36 -1.82
N ALA A 51 -10.99 4.20 -2.66
CA ALA A 51 -11.60 3.80 -3.93
C ALA A 51 -10.57 3.28 -4.95
N ARG A 52 -9.33 3.81 -4.94
CA ARG A 52 -8.21 3.31 -5.77
C ARG A 52 -7.89 1.83 -5.58
N ARG A 53 -8.36 1.20 -4.51
CA ARG A 53 -8.14 -0.23 -4.23
C ARG A 53 -9.13 -1.14 -4.94
N LEU A 54 -10.24 -0.59 -5.45
CA LEU A 54 -11.23 -1.34 -6.20
C LEU A 54 -10.64 -1.72 -7.56
N ARG A 55 -10.63 -3.01 -7.89
CA ARG A 55 -10.26 -3.50 -9.22
C ARG A 55 -11.39 -3.28 -10.24
N ASN A 56 -11.87 -2.04 -10.35
CA ASN A 56 -12.91 -1.67 -11.29
C ASN A 56 -12.40 -0.59 -12.24
N GLU A 57 -12.36 -0.90 -13.54
CA GLU A 57 -11.84 -0.01 -14.59
C GLU A 57 -12.55 1.34 -14.59
N HIS A 58 -13.88 1.35 -14.45
CA HIS A 58 -14.69 2.56 -14.45
C HIS A 58 -14.36 3.47 -13.26
N VAL A 59 -14.22 2.90 -12.05
CA VAL A 59 -13.80 3.63 -10.85
C VAL A 59 -12.39 4.21 -11.02
N GLN A 60 -11.46 3.45 -11.62
CA GLN A 60 -10.09 3.94 -11.84
C GLN A 60 -10.03 5.06 -12.87
N GLU A 61 -10.81 4.97 -13.95
CA GLU A 61 -10.95 6.04 -14.94
C GLU A 61 -11.54 7.31 -14.29
N GLY A 62 -12.63 7.16 -13.52
CA GLY A 62 -13.23 8.26 -12.77
C GLY A 62 -12.22 8.92 -11.82
N ILE A 63 -11.42 8.14 -11.10
CA ILE A 63 -10.36 8.66 -10.24
C ILE A 63 -9.27 9.40 -11.02
N SER A 64 -8.94 8.94 -12.23
CA SER A 64 -7.83 9.50 -13.02
C SER A 64 -8.11 10.93 -13.50
N VAL A 65 -9.38 11.30 -13.65
CA VAL A 65 -9.79 12.64 -14.10
C VAL A 65 -10.00 13.63 -12.95
N LEU A 66 -10.04 13.16 -11.69
CA LEU A 66 -10.24 14.01 -10.52
C LEU A 66 -9.04 14.89 -10.20
N THR A 67 -9.30 16.17 -9.92
CA THR A 67 -8.30 17.10 -9.40
C THR A 67 -8.49 17.30 -7.90
N LEU A 68 -7.60 16.70 -7.10
CA LEU A 68 -7.64 16.80 -5.62
C LEU A 68 -6.87 18.01 -5.07
N ASP A 69 -6.24 18.79 -5.94
CA ASP A 69 -5.53 20.00 -5.55
C ASP A 69 -6.45 21.21 -5.62
N ILE A 70 -7.32 21.30 -4.62
CA ILE A 70 -8.26 22.40 -4.46
C ILE A 70 -7.65 23.48 -3.56
N GLU A 71 -7.90 24.74 -3.90
CA GLU A 71 -7.41 25.91 -3.16
C GLU A 71 -8.54 26.87 -2.76
N THR A 72 -9.65 26.83 -3.48
CA THR A 72 -10.79 27.73 -3.28
C THR A 72 -12.07 26.96 -2.99
N VAL A 73 -13.06 27.67 -2.45
CA VAL A 73 -14.41 27.12 -2.21
C VAL A 73 -15.11 26.73 -3.52
N TYR A 74 -14.77 27.37 -4.65
CA TYR A 74 -15.28 26.95 -5.96
C TYR A 74 -14.76 25.58 -6.35
N ASP A 75 -13.45 25.35 -6.17
CA ASP A 75 -12.84 24.04 -6.44
C ASP A 75 -13.44 22.94 -5.56
N VAL A 76 -13.88 23.29 -4.34
CA VAL A 76 -14.58 22.37 -3.43
C VAL A 76 -15.93 21.94 -4.03
N TYR A 77 -16.70 22.87 -4.58
CA TYR A 77 -17.98 22.54 -5.24
C TYR A 77 -17.78 21.71 -6.50
N ASP A 78 -16.81 22.09 -7.33
CA ASP A 78 -16.49 21.36 -8.57
C ASP A 78 -16.05 19.93 -8.24
N LEU A 79 -15.10 19.77 -7.31
CA LEU A 79 -14.66 18.46 -6.86
C LEU A 79 -15.79 17.65 -6.20
N HIS A 80 -16.75 18.31 -5.54
CA HIS A 80 -17.92 17.62 -4.98
C HIS A 80 -18.80 17.02 -6.06
N ALA A 81 -19.10 17.77 -7.12
CA ALA A 81 -19.86 17.27 -8.25
C ALA A 81 -19.15 16.08 -8.92
N ASP A 82 -17.84 16.18 -9.14
CA ASP A 82 -17.08 15.08 -9.74
C ASP A 82 -17.02 13.84 -8.84
N LEU A 83 -16.88 14.04 -7.52
CA LEU A 83 -16.87 12.95 -6.55
C LEU A 83 -18.22 12.27 -6.40
N GLN A 84 -19.34 12.98 -6.59
CA GLN A 84 -20.68 12.38 -6.52
C GLN A 84 -20.83 11.25 -7.55
N LEU A 85 -20.38 11.48 -8.79
CA LEU A 85 -20.40 10.45 -9.84
C LEU A 85 -19.64 9.19 -9.40
N LEU A 86 -18.45 9.38 -8.83
CA LEU A 86 -17.63 8.28 -8.34
C LEU A 86 -18.25 7.58 -7.12
N ILE A 87 -18.91 8.33 -6.23
CA ILE A 87 -19.62 7.78 -5.07
C ILE A 87 -20.80 6.92 -5.53
N ASP A 88 -21.56 7.38 -6.52
CA ASP A 88 -22.67 6.65 -7.11
C ASP A 88 -22.20 5.35 -7.74
N ASP A 89 -21.10 5.37 -8.49
CA ASP A 89 -20.49 4.16 -9.05
C ASP A 89 -20.09 3.17 -7.96
N VAL A 90 -19.40 3.64 -6.92
CA VAL A 90 -18.96 2.82 -5.79
C VAL A 90 -20.16 2.19 -5.06
N ARG A 91 -21.24 2.94 -4.85
CA ARG A 91 -22.47 2.44 -4.23
C ARG A 91 -23.24 1.47 -5.12
N HIS A 92 -23.28 1.73 -6.42
CA HIS A 92 -23.88 0.83 -7.39
C HIS A 92 -23.17 -0.52 -7.36
N LEU A 93 -21.83 -0.52 -7.39
CA LEU A 93 -21.03 -1.72 -7.28
C LEU A 93 -21.24 -2.43 -5.93
N ALA A 94 -21.36 -1.67 -4.83
CA ALA A 94 -21.58 -2.24 -3.49
C ALA A 94 -22.94 -2.94 -3.34
N THR A 95 -23.95 -2.50 -4.08
CA THR A 95 -25.31 -3.07 -4.05
C THR A 95 -25.53 -4.12 -5.15
N ASN A 96 -24.76 -4.06 -6.24
CA ASN A 96 -24.83 -4.99 -7.38
C ASN A 96 -23.46 -5.64 -7.68
N PRO A 97 -23.01 -6.59 -6.85
CA PRO A 97 -21.70 -7.25 -7.02
C PRO A 97 -21.55 -8.08 -8.30
N GLY A 98 -22.59 -8.21 -9.13
CA GLY A 98 -22.56 -8.89 -10.44
C GLY A 98 -22.26 -7.97 -11.63
N ASP A 99 -22.29 -6.65 -11.47
CA ASP A 99 -22.11 -5.66 -12.56
C ASP A 99 -20.66 -5.18 -12.71
N GLY A 100 -19.74 -5.73 -11.91
CA GLY A 100 -18.31 -5.45 -11.95
C GLY A 100 -17.69 -5.87 -10.62
N ASP A 101 -16.65 -6.69 -10.66
CA ASP A 101 -16.03 -7.24 -9.44
C ASP A 101 -15.55 -6.11 -8.51
N LEU A 102 -16.20 -5.98 -7.36
CA LEU A 102 -15.61 -5.35 -6.17
C LEU A 102 -14.55 -6.29 -5.59
N GLU A 103 -13.58 -6.73 -6.37
CA GLU A 103 -12.38 -7.33 -5.81
C GLU A 103 -11.58 -6.21 -5.15
N LEU A 104 -11.85 -5.99 -3.87
CA LEU A 104 -10.98 -5.21 -3.01
C LEU A 104 -9.68 -6.00 -2.92
N THR A 105 -8.63 -5.50 -3.57
CA THR A 105 -7.30 -6.07 -3.42
C THR A 105 -7.00 -6.29 -1.94
N ASN A 106 -6.42 -7.45 -1.64
CA ASN A 106 -5.99 -7.80 -0.31
C ASN A 106 -4.99 -6.72 0.17
N ALA A 107 -5.46 -5.70 0.91
CA ALA A 107 -4.71 -4.48 1.21
C ALA A 107 -3.58 -4.69 2.24
N MET A 108 -3.18 -5.93 2.43
CA MET A 108 -2.05 -6.35 3.21
C MET A 108 -0.99 -6.90 2.26
N PHE A 109 0.14 -6.22 2.19
CA PHE A 109 1.27 -6.69 1.41
C PHE A 109 1.88 -7.94 2.04
N VAL A 110 1.97 -7.99 3.36
CA VAL A 110 2.46 -9.10 4.19
C VAL A 110 1.40 -9.50 5.22
N ASP A 111 1.20 -10.80 5.42
CA ASP A 111 0.29 -11.32 6.44
C ASP A 111 0.70 -10.93 7.88
N ARG A 112 -0.29 -10.64 8.75
CA ARG A 112 -0.03 -10.20 10.13
C ARG A 112 0.51 -11.30 11.04
N ALA A 113 0.10 -12.55 10.81
CA ALA A 113 0.61 -13.67 11.59
C ALA A 113 2.11 -13.82 11.32
N LEU A 114 2.54 -13.69 10.07
CA LEU A 114 3.96 -13.75 9.72
C LEU A 114 4.77 -12.60 10.34
N ILE A 115 4.23 -11.37 10.40
CA ILE A 115 4.88 -10.26 11.12
C ILE A 115 4.99 -10.55 12.62
N SER A 116 3.96 -11.20 13.19
CA SER A 116 3.97 -11.60 14.60
C SER A 116 5.02 -12.69 14.86
N ASP A 117 5.16 -13.65 13.95
CA ASP A 117 6.17 -14.71 14.01
C ASP A 117 7.59 -14.13 13.93
N LEU A 118 7.84 -13.17 13.03
CA LEU A 118 9.12 -12.46 12.95
C LEU A 118 9.50 -11.80 14.28
N ARG A 119 8.52 -11.24 15.00
CA ARG A 119 8.74 -10.64 16.33
C ARG A 119 8.98 -11.69 17.41
N LEU A 120 8.26 -12.80 17.36
CA LEU A 120 8.38 -13.89 18.33
C LEU A 120 9.75 -14.59 18.24
N HIS A 121 10.23 -14.78 17.00
CA HIS A 121 11.48 -15.47 16.71
C HIS A 121 12.71 -14.54 16.68
N ALA A 122 12.58 -13.29 17.14
CA ALA A 122 13.68 -12.33 17.28
C ALA A 122 14.61 -12.59 18.50
N THR A 123 14.63 -13.83 19.01
CA THR A 123 15.38 -14.22 20.22
C THR A 123 16.73 -14.89 19.94
N GLY A 124 17.05 -15.11 18.66
CA GLY A 124 18.36 -15.63 18.21
C GLY A 124 19.45 -14.55 18.06
N PRO A 125 20.56 -14.82 17.36
CA PRO A 125 21.65 -13.85 17.18
C PRO A 125 21.27 -12.63 16.33
N PHE A 126 20.11 -12.65 15.67
CA PHE A 126 19.61 -11.58 14.83
C PHE A 126 18.34 -10.94 15.40
N ASP A 127 18.37 -9.62 15.58
CA ASP A 127 17.19 -8.83 15.94
C ASP A 127 16.38 -8.50 14.68
N LEU A 128 15.22 -9.15 14.54
CA LEU A 128 14.30 -8.95 13.42
C LEU A 128 13.32 -7.78 13.62
N SER A 129 13.42 -7.00 14.70
CA SER A 129 12.51 -5.89 14.99
C SER A 129 12.42 -4.90 13.83
N LYS A 130 13.56 -4.61 13.18
CA LYS A 130 13.58 -3.73 12.00
C LYS A 130 12.86 -4.34 10.80
N VAL A 131 13.02 -5.64 10.56
CA VAL A 131 12.33 -6.35 9.47
C VAL A 131 10.82 -6.33 9.71
N ALA A 132 10.38 -6.64 10.93
CA ALA A 132 8.97 -6.58 11.30
C ALA A 132 8.38 -5.16 11.14
N GLN A 133 9.12 -4.14 11.57
CA GLN A 133 8.70 -2.73 11.41
C GLN A 133 8.56 -2.33 9.93
N LEU A 134 9.52 -2.72 9.07
CA LEU A 134 9.43 -2.49 7.63
C LEU A 134 8.19 -3.16 7.02
N CYS A 135 7.82 -4.36 7.49
CA CYS A 135 6.61 -5.05 7.01
C CYS A 135 5.32 -4.34 7.43
N ASP A 136 5.25 -3.82 8.66
CA ASP A 136 4.10 -3.03 9.12
C ASP A 136 3.96 -1.70 8.35
N GLU A 137 5.08 -1.01 8.11
CA GLU A 137 5.10 0.21 7.30
C GLU A 137 4.70 -0.09 5.85
N MET A 138 5.16 -1.20 5.28
CA MET A 138 4.81 -1.63 3.93
C MET A 138 3.33 -1.98 3.83
N ASN A 139 2.75 -2.64 4.84
CA ASN A 139 1.30 -2.85 4.92
C ASN A 139 0.53 -1.55 5.01
N SER A 140 0.99 -0.60 5.82
CA SER A 140 0.38 0.72 5.99
C SER A 140 0.41 1.55 4.69
N ALA A 141 1.54 1.52 3.99
CA ALA A 141 1.75 2.20 2.71
C ALA A 141 0.95 1.55 1.58
N PHE A 142 1.00 0.22 1.47
CA PHE A 142 0.29 -0.54 0.44
C PHE A 142 -1.21 -0.38 0.57
N ALA A 143 -1.73 -0.45 1.80
CA ALA A 143 -3.10 -0.08 2.07
C ALA A 143 -3.38 1.32 1.52
N ARG A 144 -2.61 2.36 1.85
CA ARG A 144 -2.92 3.73 1.41
C ARG A 144 -2.64 4.02 -0.07
N GLY A 145 -2.23 3.03 -0.87
CA GLY A 145 -1.84 3.24 -2.26
C GLY A 145 -0.54 4.06 -2.41
N HIS A 146 0.28 4.12 -1.36
CA HIS A 146 1.56 4.82 -1.35
C HIS A 146 2.65 3.95 -1.98
N TYR A 147 2.50 3.60 -3.26
CA TYR A 147 3.34 2.61 -3.94
C TYR A 147 4.81 3.02 -4.04
N LEU A 148 5.10 4.33 -4.14
CA LEU A 148 6.48 4.82 -4.04
C LEU A 148 7.12 4.42 -2.71
N SER A 149 6.40 4.60 -1.59
CA SER A 149 6.87 4.16 -0.28
C SER A 149 7.04 2.64 -0.22
N CYS A 150 6.10 1.87 -0.78
CA CYS A 150 6.22 0.40 -0.84
C CYS A 150 7.49 -0.03 -1.58
N THR A 151 7.78 0.59 -2.73
CA THR A 151 8.98 0.32 -3.53
C THR A 151 10.26 0.59 -2.74
N LEU A 152 10.34 1.71 -2.01
CA LEU A 152 11.50 2.07 -1.19
C LEU A 152 11.66 1.18 0.05
N LEU A 153 10.54 0.80 0.67
CA LEU A 153 10.53 -0.13 1.81
C LEU A 153 10.96 -1.53 1.37
N LEU A 154 10.49 -2.01 0.22
CA LEU A 154 10.92 -3.28 -0.36
C LEU A 154 12.43 -3.29 -0.63
N ARG A 155 12.96 -2.23 -1.22
CA ARG A 155 14.41 -2.08 -1.44
C ARG A 155 15.21 -2.14 -0.15
N THR A 156 14.70 -1.47 0.88
CA THR A 156 15.31 -1.42 2.22
C THR A 156 15.27 -2.81 2.86
N LEU A 157 14.15 -3.53 2.76
CA LEU A 157 14.01 -4.91 3.21
C LEU A 157 15.07 -5.81 2.57
N LEU A 158 15.21 -5.79 1.24
CA LEU A 158 16.18 -6.63 0.52
C LEU A 158 17.65 -6.34 0.90
N ASN A 159 17.97 -5.13 1.36
CA ASN A 159 19.31 -4.79 1.86
C ASN A 159 19.59 -5.31 3.27
N HIS A 160 18.56 -5.46 4.10
CA HIS A 160 18.73 -5.79 5.52
C HIS A 160 18.67 -7.28 5.82
N VAL A 161 18.04 -8.08 4.96
CA VAL A 161 17.92 -9.52 5.15
C VAL A 161 19.21 -10.35 4.98
N PRO A 162 20.19 -10.02 4.10
CA PRO A 162 21.30 -10.93 3.80
C PRO A 162 22.12 -11.47 4.98
N PRO A 163 22.41 -10.68 6.04
CA PRO A 163 23.16 -11.17 7.20
C PRO A 163 22.52 -12.38 7.90
N VAL A 164 21.19 -12.45 7.95
CA VAL A 164 20.46 -13.60 8.54
C VAL A 164 20.71 -14.89 7.74
N PHE A 165 21.09 -14.75 6.47
CA PHE A 165 21.44 -15.86 5.60
C PHE A 165 22.95 -16.16 5.57
N GLY A 166 23.76 -15.47 6.38
CA GLY A 166 25.22 -15.53 6.32
C GLY A 166 25.79 -14.95 5.03
N GLN A 167 25.05 -14.07 4.36
CA GLN A 167 25.43 -13.47 3.06
C GLN A 167 25.60 -11.96 3.18
N SER A 168 26.33 -11.37 2.23
CA SER A 168 26.58 -9.93 2.16
C SER A 168 25.62 -9.17 1.24
N THR A 169 24.99 -9.87 0.29
CA THR A 169 24.11 -9.28 -0.72
C THR A 169 22.87 -10.15 -0.94
N PHE A 170 21.77 -9.54 -1.38
CA PHE A 170 20.56 -10.28 -1.71
C PHE A 170 20.76 -11.21 -2.92
N ALA A 171 21.56 -10.82 -3.91
CA ALA A 171 21.99 -11.71 -5.00
C ALA A 171 22.60 -13.02 -4.48
N GLN A 172 23.44 -12.97 -3.44
CA GLN A 172 24.01 -14.16 -2.81
C GLN A 172 22.94 -14.98 -2.08
N VAL A 173 21.97 -14.34 -1.42
CA VAL A 173 20.81 -15.03 -0.81
C VAL A 173 20.05 -15.85 -1.85
N VAL A 174 19.70 -15.22 -2.98
CA VAL A 174 19.02 -15.90 -4.10
C VAL A 174 19.91 -17.00 -4.68
N GLY A 175 21.20 -16.73 -4.88
CA GLY A 175 22.16 -17.66 -5.46
C GLY A 175 22.38 -18.93 -4.64
N GLN A 176 22.40 -18.81 -3.31
CA GLN A 176 22.63 -19.90 -2.35
C GLN A 176 21.33 -20.58 -1.88
N SER A 177 20.17 -20.13 -2.33
CA SER A 177 18.89 -20.74 -1.98
C SER A 177 18.65 -22.05 -2.75
N PRO A 178 17.92 -23.02 -2.17
CA PRO A 178 17.47 -24.21 -2.89
C PRO A 178 16.71 -23.84 -4.17
N ARG A 179 16.74 -24.70 -5.19
CA ARG A 179 16.17 -24.41 -6.52
C ARG A 179 14.74 -23.87 -6.46
N SER A 180 13.86 -24.46 -5.66
CA SER A 180 12.47 -24.02 -5.54
C SER A 180 12.34 -22.60 -4.96
N VAL A 181 13.06 -22.31 -3.89
CA VAL A 181 13.07 -20.98 -3.23
C VAL A 181 13.73 -19.94 -4.13
N LYS A 182 14.84 -20.31 -4.78
CA LYS A 182 15.58 -19.43 -5.70
C LYS A 182 14.69 -18.90 -6.82
N GLU A 183 13.88 -19.74 -7.44
CA GLU A 183 12.98 -19.32 -8.53
C GLU A 183 11.91 -18.33 -8.04
N LEU A 184 11.48 -18.45 -6.78
CA LEU A 184 10.52 -17.55 -6.13
C LEU A 184 11.15 -16.22 -5.67
N LEU A 185 12.42 -16.23 -5.25
CA LEU A 185 13.12 -15.02 -4.79
C LEU A 185 13.75 -14.21 -5.93
N ARG A 186 14.07 -14.86 -7.06
CA ARG A 186 14.70 -14.20 -8.22
C ARG A 186 13.96 -12.94 -8.70
N PRO A 187 12.61 -12.90 -8.79
CA PRO A 187 11.90 -11.67 -9.17
C PRO A 187 12.17 -10.47 -8.25
N LEU A 188 12.47 -10.70 -6.97
CA LEU A 188 12.82 -9.62 -6.04
C LEU A 188 14.18 -8.99 -6.36
N GLU A 189 15.16 -9.81 -6.76
CA GLU A 189 16.49 -9.32 -7.13
C GLU A 189 16.51 -8.74 -8.54
N GLU A 190 15.83 -9.36 -9.51
CA GLU A 190 15.90 -8.94 -10.92
C GLU A 190 14.94 -7.81 -11.28
N PHE A 191 13.75 -7.74 -10.66
CA PHE A 191 12.75 -6.74 -11.02
C PHE A 191 12.46 -5.76 -9.90
N ALA A 192 12.19 -6.23 -8.69
CA ALA A 192 11.82 -5.32 -7.60
C ALA A 192 12.97 -4.36 -7.24
N ARG A 193 14.21 -4.86 -7.26
CA ARG A 193 15.42 -4.06 -7.05
C ARG A 193 15.57 -2.98 -8.12
N ASP A 194 15.44 -3.35 -9.40
CA ASP A 194 15.57 -2.42 -10.53
C ASP A 194 14.50 -1.33 -10.50
N ILE A 195 13.24 -1.70 -10.21
CA ILE A 195 12.15 -0.75 -10.04
C ILE A 195 12.49 0.24 -8.93
N ALA A 196 12.99 -0.25 -7.79
CA ALA A 196 13.30 0.63 -6.67
C ALA A 196 14.55 1.48 -6.87
N ASP A 197 15.59 0.95 -7.49
CA ASP A 197 16.79 1.73 -7.85
C ASP A 197 16.42 2.82 -8.86
N HIS A 198 15.53 2.53 -9.81
CA HIS A 198 14.99 3.55 -10.72
C HIS A 198 14.32 4.68 -9.94
N GLN A 199 13.40 4.37 -9.02
CA GLN A 199 12.68 5.38 -8.24
C GLN A 199 13.58 6.14 -7.26
N THR A 200 14.63 5.49 -6.73
CA THR A 200 15.58 6.12 -5.79
C THR A 200 16.53 7.09 -6.49
N HIS A 201 16.92 6.80 -7.74
CA HIS A 201 17.92 7.59 -8.47
C HIS A 201 17.33 8.58 -9.47
N CYS A 202 16.05 8.47 -9.81
CA CYS A 202 15.42 9.42 -10.72
C CYS A 202 15.36 10.82 -10.09
N MET A 203 16.00 11.79 -10.73
CA MET A 203 15.81 13.21 -10.42
C MET A 203 14.46 13.70 -10.95
N VAL A 204 13.96 14.78 -10.33
CA VAL A 204 12.68 15.42 -10.71
C VAL A 204 12.66 15.78 -12.19
N ARG A 205 11.57 15.44 -12.87
CA ARG A 205 11.34 15.64 -14.31
C ARG A 205 10.12 16.51 -14.56
N HIS A 206 9.99 17.00 -15.79
CA HIS A 206 8.82 17.79 -16.23
C HIS A 206 7.51 17.01 -16.16
N LYS A 207 7.56 15.67 -16.29
CA LYS A 207 6.41 14.78 -16.09
C LYS A 207 6.89 13.58 -15.29
N GLU A 208 6.36 13.45 -14.09
CA GLU A 208 6.63 12.31 -13.21
C GLU A 208 5.75 11.11 -13.55
N CYS A 209 6.28 9.93 -13.31
CA CYS A 209 5.52 8.69 -13.35
C CYS A 209 5.81 7.91 -12.07
N LEU A 210 4.88 7.98 -11.13
CA LEU A 210 5.00 7.28 -9.84
C LEU A 210 4.68 5.80 -10.01
N PRO A 211 5.24 4.92 -9.15
CA PRO A 211 4.92 3.50 -9.17
C PRO A 211 3.42 3.25 -9.05
N THR A 212 2.92 2.30 -9.84
CA THR A 212 1.53 1.83 -9.78
C THR A 212 1.43 0.54 -8.96
N LEU A 213 0.20 0.14 -8.63
CA LEU A 213 -0.09 -1.15 -7.99
C LEU A 213 0.53 -2.31 -8.76
N ALA A 214 0.42 -2.29 -10.10
CA ALA A 214 0.92 -3.35 -10.97
C ALA A 214 2.45 -3.54 -10.89
N GLN A 215 3.18 -2.49 -10.48
CA GLN A 215 4.63 -2.55 -10.28
C GLN A 215 5.03 -3.05 -8.88
N VAL A 216 4.08 -3.25 -7.95
CA VAL A 216 4.36 -3.60 -6.55
C VAL A 216 3.68 -4.92 -6.15
N ASP A 217 2.40 -5.10 -6.49
CA ASP A 217 1.58 -6.28 -6.14
C ASP A 217 2.20 -7.64 -6.53
N PRO A 218 2.87 -7.80 -7.69
CA PRO A 218 3.44 -9.09 -8.09
C PRO A 218 4.50 -9.66 -7.14
N PHE A 219 5.09 -8.83 -6.27
CA PHE A 219 6.19 -9.24 -5.39
C PHE A 219 5.72 -9.79 -4.04
N ARG A 220 4.42 -9.73 -3.73
CA ARG A 220 3.87 -10.11 -2.41
C ARG A 220 4.22 -11.54 -2.03
N ALA A 221 3.93 -12.50 -2.92
CA ALA A 221 4.20 -13.92 -2.67
C ALA A 221 5.70 -14.19 -2.44
N SER A 222 6.57 -13.58 -3.26
CA SER A 222 8.02 -13.72 -3.09
C SER A 222 8.54 -13.14 -1.78
N VAL A 223 8.00 -12.00 -1.34
CA VAL A 223 8.33 -11.41 -0.04
C VAL A 223 7.85 -12.31 1.10
N GLU A 224 6.66 -12.86 1.00
CA GLU A 224 6.11 -13.76 2.02
C GLU A 224 6.99 -15.01 2.20
N ILE A 225 7.45 -15.62 1.10
CA ILE A 225 8.41 -16.72 1.12
C ILE A 225 9.74 -16.31 1.76
N LEU A 226 10.29 -15.13 1.41
CA LEU A 226 11.51 -14.62 2.01
C LEU A 226 11.40 -14.48 3.54
N LEU A 227 10.27 -13.95 4.02
CA LEU A 227 10.01 -13.76 5.44
C LEU A 227 9.80 -15.09 6.18
N GLN A 228 9.16 -16.07 5.54
CA GLN A 228 9.06 -17.43 6.09
C GLN A 228 10.45 -18.08 6.25
N GLU A 229 11.34 -17.94 5.26
CA GLU A 229 12.72 -18.42 5.35
C GLU A 229 13.50 -17.75 6.49
N LEU A 230 13.28 -16.46 6.75
CA LEU A 230 13.86 -15.76 7.90
C LEU A 230 13.40 -16.36 9.22
N VAL A 231 12.09 -16.58 9.38
CA VAL A 231 11.51 -17.19 10.59
C VAL A 231 12.10 -18.58 10.82
N VAL A 232 12.15 -19.41 9.78
CA VAL A 232 12.73 -20.76 9.86
C VAL A 232 14.18 -20.68 10.32
N ARG A 233 15.04 -19.86 9.69
CA ARG A 233 16.45 -19.79 10.10
C ARG A 233 16.66 -19.36 11.54
N CYS A 234 15.90 -18.37 12.00
CA CYS A 234 15.99 -17.90 13.38
C CYS A 234 15.45 -18.93 14.38
N ALA A 235 14.45 -19.73 14.00
CA ALA A 235 13.95 -20.82 14.83
C ALA A 235 14.93 -22.00 14.93
N TRP A 236 15.66 -22.32 13.86
CA TRP A 236 16.62 -23.44 13.85
C TRP A 236 17.86 -23.14 14.71
N ASP A 237 18.41 -21.91 14.67
CA ASP A 237 19.57 -21.53 15.48
C ASP A 237 19.31 -21.70 17.00
N LEU A 238 18.09 -21.45 17.46
CA LEU A 238 17.67 -21.65 18.86
C LEU A 238 17.65 -23.14 19.28
N SER A 239 17.48 -24.06 18.34
CA SER A 239 17.41 -25.50 18.62
C SER A 239 18.77 -26.19 18.64
N SER A 240 19.76 -25.63 17.94
CA SER A 240 21.15 -26.13 17.90
C SER A 240 22.02 -25.67 19.08
N ASP A 241 21.57 -24.70 19.86
CA ASP A 241 22.25 -24.17 21.06
C ASP A 241 21.72 -24.76 22.39
N SER A 242 20.87 -25.79 22.33
CA SER A 242 20.46 -26.54 23.54
C SER A 242 21.47 -27.68 23.82
N PRO A 243 22.19 -27.65 24.96
CA PRO A 243 23.22 -28.64 25.31
C PRO A 243 22.69 -30.05 25.61
#